data_AF-A0A355EV22-F1
#
_entry.id   AF-A0A355EV22-F1
#
_cell.length_a   1.000
_cell.length_b   1.000
_cell.length_c   1.000
_cell.angle_alpha   90.00
_cell.angle_beta   90.00
_cell.angle_gamma   90.00
#
_symmetry.space_group_name_H-M   'P 1'
#
loop_
_entity.id
_entity.type
_entity.pdbx_description
1 polymer ?
#
loop_
_entity_poly.entity_id
_entity_poly.type
_entity_poly.pdbx_seq_one_letter_code
_entity_poly.pdbx_strand_id
1 'polypeptide(L)'
;MTETPEAVAPPVIDPARWDEHEGFRETFLAMITHAGHNAALRGLGGMIHEQASELQRIFYRPPEGDVVHCLRAVVADLRYLTGYLEVHADARATTDEEYALLRLAWRKAASLKKVADALEEALNGGNGKNARKNTKTKKREAR
;
A
#
# COMPACT_ATOMS: atom_id res chain seq x y z
N MET A 1 -4.99 37.44 15.78
CA MET A 1 -5.97 36.41 15.37
C MET A 1 -5.17 35.19 14.97
N THR A 2 -5.26 34.10 15.72
CA THR A 2 -4.66 32.82 15.30
C THR A 2 -5.62 32.19 14.30
N GLU A 3 -5.29 32.25 13.02
CA GLU A 3 -5.99 31.46 11.99
C GLU A 3 -5.93 29.99 12.42
N THR A 4 -7.10 29.35 12.52
CA THR A 4 -7.16 27.90 12.64
C THR A 4 -6.58 27.34 11.34
N PRO A 5 -5.47 26.59 11.39
CA PRO A 5 -4.87 26.08 10.16
C PRO A 5 -5.91 25.19 9.46
N GLU A 6 -6.24 25.54 8.22
CA GLU A 6 -7.14 24.75 7.39
C GLU A 6 -6.51 23.37 7.16
N ALA A 7 -7.26 22.32 7.49
CA ALA A 7 -6.79 20.96 7.31
C ALA A 7 -6.60 20.69 5.82
N VAL A 8 -5.40 20.29 5.42
CA VAL A 8 -5.09 19.94 4.03
C VAL A 8 -5.88 18.67 3.66
N ALA A 9 -6.81 18.79 2.71
CA ALA A 9 -7.51 17.65 2.16
C ALA A 9 -6.54 16.73 1.40
N PRO A 10 -6.69 15.40 1.49
CA PRO A 10 -5.94 14.49 0.64
C PRO A 10 -6.22 14.76 -0.85
N PRO A 11 -5.21 14.65 -1.73
CA PRO A 11 -5.41 14.83 -3.17
C PRO A 11 -6.26 13.70 -3.75
N VAL A 12 -6.94 14.00 -4.86
CA VAL A 12 -7.57 12.96 -5.69
C VAL A 12 -6.49 12.37 -6.60
N ILE A 13 -6.24 11.07 -6.45
CA ILE A 13 -5.22 10.33 -7.22
C ILE A 13 -5.87 9.68 -8.45
N ASP A 14 -5.31 9.93 -9.63
CA ASP A 14 -5.67 9.20 -10.86
C ASP A 14 -4.92 7.85 -10.89
N PRO A 15 -5.63 6.70 -10.91
CA PRO A 15 -4.97 5.40 -10.99
C PRO A 15 -4.07 5.22 -12.22
N ALA A 16 -4.27 5.97 -13.30
CA ALA A 16 -3.42 5.92 -14.49
C ALA A 16 -2.11 6.70 -14.31
N ARG A 17 -2.03 7.58 -13.31
CA ARG A 17 -0.89 8.46 -12.99
C ARG A 17 -0.46 8.28 -11.54
N TRP A 18 -0.66 7.08 -10.99
CA TRP A 18 -0.44 6.78 -9.58
C TRP A 18 1.01 7.01 -9.15
N ASP A 19 1.95 6.89 -10.08
CA ASP A 19 3.39 7.06 -9.93
C ASP A 19 3.83 8.53 -9.88
N GLU A 20 2.94 9.48 -10.18
CA GLU A 20 3.22 10.91 -10.02
C GLU A 20 3.02 11.42 -8.59
N HIS A 21 2.51 10.55 -7.70
CA HIS A 21 2.25 10.87 -6.31
C HIS A 21 3.38 10.36 -5.40
N GLU A 22 3.66 11.14 -4.36
CA GLU A 22 4.82 10.96 -3.49
C GLU A 22 4.76 9.64 -2.69
N GLY A 23 5.91 9.15 -2.25
CA GLY A 23 6.04 7.81 -1.64
C GLY A 23 5.37 7.61 -0.27
N PHE A 24 4.80 8.62 0.37
CA PHE A 24 4.11 8.45 1.66
C PHE A 24 2.64 8.08 1.46
N ARG A 25 2.12 7.18 2.31
CA ARG A 25 0.69 6.85 2.31
C ARG A 25 -0.15 8.05 2.73
N GLU A 26 -1.22 8.32 2.00
CA GLU A 26 -2.14 9.44 2.32
C GLU A 26 -2.81 9.30 3.69
N THR A 27 -3.07 8.08 4.15
CA THR A 27 -3.57 7.83 5.52
C THR A 27 -2.62 8.32 6.61
N PHE A 28 -1.31 8.37 6.32
CA PHE A 28 -0.32 8.94 7.22
C PHE A 28 -0.32 10.47 7.12
N LEU A 29 -0.31 11.02 5.91
CA LEU A 29 -0.30 12.47 5.70
C LEU A 29 -1.57 13.15 6.21
N ALA A 30 -2.72 12.47 6.18
CA ALA A 30 -3.98 12.96 6.74
C ALA A 30 -3.92 13.21 8.26
N MET A 31 -3.00 12.57 8.99
CA MET A 31 -2.77 12.84 10.42
C MET A 31 -1.98 14.13 10.65
N ILE A 32 -1.31 14.67 9.62
CA ILE A 32 -0.48 15.88 9.68
C ILE A 32 -1.29 17.04 9.12
N THR A 33 -2.10 17.65 9.99
CA THR A 33 -3.05 18.70 9.62
C THR A 33 -2.40 20.07 9.39
N HIS A 34 -1.22 20.31 9.97
CA HIS A 34 -0.49 21.56 9.75
C HIS A 34 0.06 21.62 8.32
N ALA A 35 -0.45 22.56 7.53
CA ALA A 35 -0.17 22.66 6.09
C ALA A 35 1.33 22.71 5.76
N GLY A 36 2.12 23.48 6.50
CA GLY A 36 3.56 23.56 6.28
C GLY A 36 4.32 22.26 6.55
N HIS A 37 3.86 21.45 7.52
CA HIS A 37 4.48 20.15 7.80
C HIS A 37 4.08 19.10 6.78
N ASN A 38 2.80 19.11 6.38
CA ASN A 38 2.30 18.26 5.31
C ASN A 38 3.09 18.53 4.02
N ALA A 39 3.17 19.79 3.58
CA ALA A 39 3.92 20.19 2.40
C ALA A 39 5.42 19.82 2.45
N ALA A 40 6.05 19.93 3.63
CA ALA A 40 7.44 19.54 3.79
C ALA A 40 7.64 18.02 3.63
N LEU A 41 6.77 17.19 4.21
CA LEU A 41 6.81 15.74 4.05
C LEU A 41 6.56 15.33 2.60
N ARG A 42 5.65 16.04 1.95
CA ARG A 42 5.35 15.87 0.54
C ARG A 42 6.57 16.11 -0.36
N GLY A 43 7.20 17.27 -0.22
CA GLY A 43 8.44 17.58 -0.93
C GLY A 43 9.58 16.61 -0.63
N LEU A 44 9.71 16.15 0.62
CA LEU A 44 10.68 15.12 0.99
C LEU A 44 10.38 13.79 0.28
N GLY A 45 9.11 13.38 0.23
CA GLY A 45 8.66 12.17 -0.44
C GLY A 45 8.97 12.18 -1.94
N GLY A 46 8.74 13.32 -2.60
CA GLY A 46 9.12 13.53 -4.01
C GLY A 46 10.62 13.38 -4.23
N MET A 47 11.44 14.07 -3.43
CA MET A 47 12.91 13.97 -3.52
C MET A 47 13.41 12.53 -3.32
N ILE A 48 12.87 11.78 -2.35
CA ILE A 48 13.24 10.38 -2.12
C ILE A 48 12.84 9.51 -3.31
N HIS A 49 11.65 9.72 -3.88
CA HIS A 49 11.16 8.96 -5.01
C HIS A 49 12.02 9.20 -6.28
N GLU A 50 12.39 10.44 -6.55
CA GLU A 50 13.29 10.81 -7.65
C GLU A 50 14.66 10.14 -7.49
N GLN A 51 15.28 10.26 -6.31
CA GLN A 51 16.56 9.60 -6.02
C GLN A 51 16.46 8.08 -6.16
N ALA A 52 15.36 7.48 -5.68
CA ALA A 52 15.14 6.04 -5.79
C ALA A 52 15.07 5.57 -7.25
N SER A 53 14.47 6.38 -8.11
CA SER A 53 14.34 6.12 -9.55
C SER A 53 15.67 6.23 -10.29
N GLU A 54 16.47 7.26 -9.98
CA GLU A 54 17.81 7.43 -10.56
C GLU A 54 18.77 6.30 -10.18
N LEU A 55 18.67 5.82 -8.93
CA LEU A 55 19.56 4.80 -8.37
C LEU A 55 19.01 3.38 -8.50
N GLN A 56 17.90 3.17 -9.22
CA GLN A 56 17.24 1.86 -9.35
C GLN A 56 18.21 0.74 -9.79
N ARG A 57 19.18 1.05 -10.65
CA ARG A 57 20.15 0.07 -11.17
C ARG A 57 21.19 -0.39 -10.16
N ILE A 58 21.43 0.40 -9.10
CA ILE A 58 22.43 0.11 -8.07
C ILE A 58 21.82 -0.43 -6.78
N PHE A 59 20.50 -0.34 -6.60
CA PHE A 59 19.85 -0.91 -5.43
C PHE A 59 19.89 -2.43 -5.42
N TYR A 60 19.84 -2.95 -4.19
CA TYR A 60 19.75 -4.37 -3.91
C TYR A 60 18.57 -4.99 -4.67
N ARG A 61 18.86 -6.01 -5.47
CA ARG A 61 17.80 -6.81 -6.10
C ARG A 61 17.25 -7.82 -5.09
N PRO A 62 15.94 -7.82 -4.82
CA PRO A 62 15.32 -8.80 -3.95
C PRO A 62 15.62 -10.24 -4.43
N PRO A 63 15.97 -11.19 -3.54
CA PRO A 63 16.24 -12.57 -3.92
C PRO A 63 15.07 -13.26 -4.62
N GLU A 64 13.85 -12.86 -4.29
CA GLU A 64 12.61 -13.33 -4.90
C GLU A 64 12.28 -12.71 -6.27
N GLY A 65 13.06 -11.71 -6.70
CA GLY A 65 12.81 -10.92 -7.91
C GLY A 65 11.78 -9.81 -7.70
N ASP A 66 11.84 -8.80 -8.59
CA ASP A 66 11.12 -7.53 -8.44
C ASP A 66 9.60 -7.72 -8.39
N VAL A 67 9.04 -8.58 -9.24
CA VAL A 67 7.59 -8.82 -9.29
C VAL A 67 7.05 -9.37 -7.96
N VAL A 68 7.71 -10.38 -7.39
CA VAL A 68 7.27 -10.98 -6.12
C VAL A 68 7.45 -9.98 -4.99
N HIS A 69 8.56 -9.23 -5.00
CA HIS A 69 8.83 -8.21 -4.01
C HIS A 69 7.78 -7.08 -4.02
N CYS A 70 7.49 -6.51 -5.20
CA CYS A 70 6.48 -5.47 -5.36
C CYS A 70 5.08 -5.97 -4.96
N LEU A 71 4.70 -7.19 -5.35
CA LEU A 71 3.41 -7.75 -4.95
C LEU A 71 3.30 -7.97 -3.44
N ARG A 72 4.40 -8.33 -2.75
CA ARG A 72 4.42 -8.39 -1.28
C ARG A 72 4.26 -7.01 -0.64
N ALA A 73 4.85 -5.97 -1.23
CA ALA A 73 4.64 -4.59 -0.79
C ALA A 73 3.15 -4.19 -0.94
N VAL A 74 2.54 -4.49 -2.09
CA VAL A 74 1.10 -4.28 -2.33
C VAL A 74 0.25 -5.01 -1.29
N VAL A 75 0.56 -6.27 -0.97
CA VAL A 75 -0.14 -7.00 0.10
C VAL A 75 -0.02 -6.27 1.44
N ALA A 76 1.18 -5.80 1.80
CA ALA A 76 1.38 -5.07 3.05
C ALA A 76 0.52 -3.79 3.11
N ASP A 77 0.40 -3.06 2.01
CA ASP A 77 -0.47 -1.87 1.93
C ASP A 77 -1.95 -2.23 2.01
N LEU A 78 -2.40 -3.30 1.35
CA LEU A 78 -3.78 -3.78 1.46
C LEU A 78 -4.13 -4.20 2.90
N ARG A 79 -3.20 -4.86 3.61
CA ARG A 79 -3.37 -5.23 5.02
C ARG A 79 -3.46 -4.00 5.92
N TYR A 80 -2.58 -3.03 5.71
CA TYR A 80 -2.63 -1.77 6.41
C TYR A 80 -3.98 -1.06 6.21
N LEU A 81 -4.44 -0.94 4.95
CA LEU A 81 -5.71 -0.28 4.64
C LEU A 81 -6.92 -1.04 5.18
N THR A 82 -6.86 -2.37 5.21
CA THR A 82 -7.90 -3.19 5.85
C THR A 82 -8.04 -2.82 7.32
N GLY A 83 -6.94 -2.86 8.09
CA GLY A 83 -6.96 -2.51 9.51
C GLY A 83 -7.33 -1.05 9.76
N TYR A 84 -6.86 -0.13 8.93
CA TYR A 84 -7.21 1.29 9.02
C TYR A 84 -8.73 1.50 8.87
N LEU A 85 -9.35 0.86 7.88
CA LEU A 85 -10.80 0.93 7.68
C LEU A 85 -11.60 0.27 8.81
N GLU A 86 -11.12 -0.85 9.36
CA GLU A 86 -11.78 -1.53 10.49
C GLU A 86 -11.79 -0.64 11.75
N VAL A 87 -10.65 -0.05 12.09
CA VAL A 87 -10.54 0.87 13.25
C VAL A 87 -11.50 2.04 13.11
N HIS A 88 -11.60 2.63 11.92
CA HIS A 88 -12.50 3.76 11.71
C HIS A 88 -13.97 3.34 11.62
N ALA A 89 -14.28 2.13 11.12
CA ALA A 89 -15.65 1.63 11.09
C ALA A 89 -16.26 1.45 12.50
N ASP A 90 -15.44 1.19 13.51
CA ASP A 90 -15.84 1.10 14.92
C ASP A 90 -15.92 2.47 15.62
N ALA A 91 -15.64 3.57 14.92
CA ALA A 91 -15.74 4.90 15.48
C ALA A 91 -17.20 5.27 15.81
N ARG A 92 -17.36 6.18 16.78
CA ARG A 92 -18.69 6.72 17.12
C ARG A 92 -19.09 7.78 16.10
N ALA A 93 -20.10 7.49 15.28
CA ALA A 93 -20.74 8.47 14.41
C ALA A 93 -21.64 9.42 15.21
N THR A 94 -21.77 10.64 14.71
CA THR A 94 -22.64 11.70 15.23
C THR A 94 -23.80 12.05 14.29
N THR A 95 -23.70 11.65 13.01
CA THR A 95 -24.75 11.87 12.00
C THR A 95 -25.08 10.58 11.23
N ASP A 96 -26.26 10.54 10.61
CA ASP A 96 -26.67 9.41 9.75
C ASP A 96 -25.74 9.23 8.54
N GLU A 97 -25.19 10.34 8.02
CA GLU A 97 -24.22 10.36 6.93
C GLU A 97 -22.91 9.69 7.34
N GLU A 98 -22.40 10.03 8.53
CA GLU A 98 -21.23 9.36 9.10
C GLU A 98 -21.50 7.87 9.32
N TYR A 99 -22.67 7.49 9.84
CA TYR A 99 -23.06 6.09 9.97
C TYR A 99 -23.07 5.34 8.62
N ALA A 100 -23.49 5.99 7.53
CA ALA A 100 -23.44 5.40 6.20
C ALA A 100 -21.99 5.19 5.74
N LEU A 101 -21.09 6.16 5.99
CA LEU A 101 -19.67 6.08 5.68
C LEU A 101 -18.96 4.99 6.48
N LEU A 102 -19.22 4.87 7.80
CA LEU A 102 -18.60 3.83 8.64
C LEU A 102 -19.03 2.42 8.21
N ARG A 103 -20.32 2.23 7.89
CA ARG A 103 -20.82 0.97 7.31
C ARG A 103 -20.18 0.66 5.96
N LEU A 104 -19.93 1.68 5.14
CA LEU A 104 -19.21 1.50 3.88
C LEU A 104 -17.75 1.09 4.14
N ALA A 105 -17.05 1.75 5.07
CA ALA A 105 -15.68 1.43 5.45
C ALA A 105 -15.54 -0.05 5.88
N TRP A 106 -16.43 -0.53 6.75
CA TRP A 106 -16.46 -1.93 7.17
C TRP A 106 -16.57 -2.92 6.00
N ARG A 107 -17.50 -2.67 5.06
CA ARG A 107 -17.66 -3.52 3.87
C ARG A 107 -16.44 -3.48 2.95
N LYS A 108 -15.78 -2.33 2.84
CA LYS A 108 -14.57 -2.18 2.03
C LYS A 108 -13.36 -2.83 2.67
N ALA A 109 -13.22 -2.79 4.00
CA ALA A 109 -12.22 -3.58 4.71
C ALA A 109 -12.34 -5.07 4.37
N ALA A 110 -13.54 -5.65 4.45
CA ALA A 110 -13.78 -7.04 4.08
C ALA A 110 -13.45 -7.34 2.60
N SER A 111 -13.62 -6.37 1.70
CA SER A 111 -13.26 -6.51 0.28
C SER A 111 -11.75 -6.48 0.07
N LEU A 112 -11.04 -5.54 0.69
CA LEU A 112 -9.57 -5.46 0.63
C LEU A 112 -8.92 -6.70 1.24
N LYS A 113 -9.47 -7.20 2.36
CA LYS A 113 -9.03 -8.45 2.97
C LYS A 113 -9.05 -9.60 1.97
N LYS A 114 -10.14 -9.78 1.22
CA LYS A 114 -10.26 -10.84 0.20
C LYS A 114 -9.22 -10.70 -0.91
N VAL A 115 -8.93 -9.48 -1.36
CA VAL A 115 -7.91 -9.22 -2.37
C VAL A 115 -6.51 -9.57 -1.83
N ALA A 116 -6.20 -9.14 -0.60
CA ALA A 116 -4.94 -9.47 0.05
C ALA A 116 -4.77 -10.98 0.25
N ASP A 117 -5.81 -11.67 0.76
CA ASP A 117 -5.80 -13.13 0.96
C ASP A 117 -5.51 -13.87 -0.37
N ALA A 118 -6.13 -13.46 -1.48
CA ALA A 118 -5.93 -14.07 -2.79
C ALA A 118 -4.50 -13.86 -3.35
N LEU A 119 -3.94 -12.66 -3.16
CA LEU A 119 -2.56 -12.37 -3.56
C LEU A 119 -1.55 -13.17 -2.73
N GLU A 120 -1.74 -13.24 -1.41
CA GLU A 120 -0.90 -14.04 -0.51
C GLU A 120 -0.95 -15.53 -0.88
N GLU A 121 -2.13 -16.07 -1.16
CA GLU A 121 -2.28 -17.46 -1.61
C GLU A 121 -1.51 -17.70 -2.91
N ALA A 122 -1.63 -16.82 -3.89
CA ALA A 122 -0.91 -16.94 -5.17
C ALA A 122 0.61 -16.86 -4.98
N LEU A 123 1.10 -15.92 -4.15
CA LEU A 123 2.52 -15.75 -3.84
C LEU A 123 3.10 -16.98 -3.10
N ASN A 124 2.33 -17.58 -2.19
CA ASN A 124 2.74 -18.75 -1.42
C ASN A 124 2.61 -20.06 -2.23
N GLY A 125 1.60 -20.17 -3.09
CA GLY A 125 1.36 -21.31 -3.97
C GLY A 125 2.36 -21.43 -5.13
N GLY A 126 2.94 -20.32 -5.57
CA GLY A 126 4.01 -20.26 -6.58
C GLY A 126 5.33 -20.89 -6.12
N ASN A 127 5.67 -20.75 -4.83
CA ASN A 127 6.89 -21.31 -4.25
C ASN A 127 6.88 -22.85 -4.22
N GLY A 128 5.72 -23.49 -4.06
CA GLY A 128 5.59 -24.96 -4.06
C GLY A 128 5.69 -25.62 -5.45
N LYS A 129 5.27 -24.92 -6.51
CA LYS A 129 5.29 -25.46 -7.90
C LYS A 129 6.67 -25.33 -8.54
N ASN A 130 7.40 -24.24 -8.27
CA ASN A 130 8.75 -24.03 -8.80
C ASN A 130 9.80 -24.94 -8.14
N ALA A 131 9.70 -25.19 -6.83
CA ALA A 131 10.56 -26.16 -6.12
C ALA A 131 10.38 -27.60 -6.63
N ARG A 132 9.14 -28.01 -6.96
CA ARG A 132 8.82 -29.33 -7.52
C ARG A 132 9.26 -29.50 -8.98
N LYS A 133 9.26 -28.44 -9.79
CA LYS A 133 9.82 -28.46 -11.15
C LYS A 133 11.34 -28.63 -11.10
N ASN A 134 12.03 -27.88 -10.23
CA ASN A 134 13.50 -27.89 -10.17
C ASN A 134 14.06 -29.24 -9.67
N THR A 135 13.35 -29.94 -8.78
CA THR A 135 13.71 -31.29 -8.31
C THR A 135 13.43 -32.39 -9.34
N LYS A 136 12.40 -32.25 -10.17
CA LYS A 136 12.12 -33.21 -11.26
C LYS A 136 13.11 -33.10 -12.41
N THR A 137 13.59 -31.90 -12.75
CA THR A 137 14.59 -31.70 -13.81
C THR A 137 15.94 -32.30 -13.42
N LYS A 138 16.42 -32.02 -12.20
CA LYS A 138 17.68 -32.62 -11.69
C LYS A 138 17.65 -34.15 -11.62
N LYS A 139 16.48 -34.76 -11.37
CA LYS A 139 16.35 -36.24 -11.32
C LYS A 139 16.33 -36.89 -12.71
N ARG A 140 16.02 -36.16 -13.77
CA ARG A 140 16.05 -36.66 -15.16
C ARG A 140 17.43 -36.55 -15.80
N GLU A 141 18.25 -35.61 -15.37
CA GLU A 141 19.64 -35.44 -15.84
C GLU A 141 20.64 -36.37 -15.15
N ALA A 142 20.23 -37.01 -14.04
CA ALA A 142 21.04 -37.97 -13.27
C ALA A 142 20.74 -39.45 -13.61
N ARG A 143 20.09 -39.72 -14.75
CA ARG A 143 19.77 -41.05 -15.29
C ARG A 143 20.30 -41.17 -16.70
#